data_AF-A0A349WE16-F1
#
_entry.id   AF-A0A349WE16-F1
#
_cell.length_a   1.000
_cell.length_b   1.000
_cell.length_c   1.000
_cell.angle_alpha   90.00
_cell.angle_beta   90.00
_cell.angle_gamma   90.00
#
_symmetry.space_group_name_H-M   'P 1'
#
loop_
_entity.id
_entity.type
_entity.pdbx_description
1 polymer ?
#
loop_
_entity_poly.entity_id
_entity_poly.type
_entity_poly.pdbx_seq_one_letter_code
_entity_poly.pdbx_strand_id
1 'polypeptide(L)' 'MNGQRIRIKLRGFDYRVIDQSASDIVDTAKRTGARVAGPIPMPTRIERYTVNRSP' A
#
# COMPACT_ATOMS: atom_id res chain seq x y z
N MET A 1 2.67 -0.44 -28.73
CA MET A 1 2.28 0.61 -27.75
C MET A 1 3.11 0.41 -26.49
N ASN A 2 3.99 1.35 -26.17
CA ASN A 2 4.78 1.33 -24.93
C ASN A 2 3.83 1.50 -23.74
N GLY A 3 3.24 0.39 -23.28
CA GLY A 3 2.29 0.39 -22.18
C GLY A 3 3.01 0.87 -20.91
N GLN A 4 2.72 2.11 -20.51
CA GLN A 4 3.22 2.68 -19.26
C GLN A 4 2.71 1.83 -18.10
N ARG A 5 3.59 1.02 -17.51
CA ARG A 5 3.29 0.18 -16.35
C ARG A 5 3.66 0.94 -15.09
N ILE A 6 2.65 1.45 -14.39
CA ILE A 6 2.83 2.13 -13.10
C ILE A 6 2.72 1.08 -11.99
N ARG A 7 3.65 1.09 -11.03
CA ARG A 7 3.61 0.27 -9.82
C ARG A 7 3.51 1.16 -8.61
N ILE A 8 2.45 1.02 -7.82
CA ILE A 8 2.19 1.82 -6.63
C ILE A 8 2.47 0.95 -5.40
N LYS A 9 3.28 1.44 -4.46
CA LYS A 9 3.54 0.79 -3.17
C LYS A 9 3.09 1.69 -2.04
N LEU A 10 2.01 1.29 -1.36
CA LEU A 10 1.50 1.97 -0.18
C LEU A 10 2.30 1.52 1.06
N ARG A 11 2.70 2.48 1.90
CA ARG A 11 3.35 2.25 3.19
C ARG A 11 2.72 3.17 4.21
N GLY A 12 2.35 2.61 5.36
CA GLY A 12 1.75 3.35 6.47
C GLY A 12 1.78 2.51 7.72
N PHE A 13 1.64 3.16 8.87
CA PHE A 13 1.60 2.49 10.17
C PHE A 13 0.19 2.00 10.52
N ASP A 14 -0.84 2.75 10.11
CA ASP A 14 -2.24 2.37 10.31
C ASP A 14 -2.78 1.61 9.09
N TYR A 15 -3.28 0.39 9.32
CA TYR A 15 -3.84 -0.46 8.28
C TYR A 15 -5.15 0.10 7.71
N ARG A 16 -5.97 0.80 8.52
CA ARG A 16 -7.29 1.28 8.10
C ARG A 16 -7.20 2.30 6.98
N VAL A 17 -6.24 3.22 7.11
CA VAL A 17 -6.01 4.28 6.12
C VAL A 17 -5.44 3.70 4.82
N ILE A 18 -4.55 2.70 4.95
CA ILE A 18 -3.96 2.00 3.80
C ILE A 18 -5.04 1.26 3.01
N ASP A 19 -5.93 0.53 3.71
CA ASP A 19 -7.00 -0.24 3.07
C ASP A 19 -8.02 0.66 2.37
N GLN A 20 -8.43 1.76 3.00
CA GLN A 20 -9.32 2.74 2.39
C GLN A 20 -8.69 3.34 1.13
N SER A 21 -7.44 3.80 1.23
CA SER A 21 -6.72 4.40 0.10
C SER A 21 -6.52 3.39 -1.04
N ALA A 22 -6.23 2.14 -0.72
CA ALA A 22 -6.07 1.08 -1.71
C ALA A 22 -7.39 0.83 -2.46
N SER A 23 -8.53 0.80 -1.77
CA SER A 23 -9.85 0.67 -2.40
C SER A 23 -10.15 1.86 -3.32
N ASP A 24 -9.94 3.09 -2.85
CA ASP A 24 -10.23 4.31 -3.61
C ASP A 24 -9.40 4.41 -4.90
N ILE A 25 -8.11 4.04 -4.83
CA ILE A 25 -7.21 4.01 -5.99
C ILE A 25 -7.67 2.96 -7.00
N VAL A 26 -8.03 1.76 -6.53
CA VAL A 26 -8.50 0.67 -7.38
C VAL A 26 -9.79 1.05 -8.09
N ASP A 27 -10.75 1.66 -7.38
CA ASP A 27 -12.02 2.06 -7.98
C ASP A 27 -11.87 3.21 -8.97
N THR A 28 -10.96 4.14 -8.69
CA THR A 28 -10.61 5.21 -9.62
C THR A 28 -9.94 4.67 -10.88
N ALA A 29 -8.99 3.73 -10.75
CA ALA A 29 -8.29 3.11 -11.87
C ALA A 29 -9.21 2.23 -12.73
N LYS A 30 -10.17 1.53 -12.11
CA LYS A 30 -11.22 0.80 -12.83
C LYS A 30 -12.10 1.75 -13.64
N ARG A 31 -12.49 2.90 -13.07
CA ARG A 31 -13.34 3.90 -13.73
C ARG A 31 -12.67 4.52 -14.95
N THR A 32 -11.35 4.69 -14.95
CA THR A 32 -10.59 5.20 -16.09
C THR A 32 -10.27 4.13 -17.14
N GLY A 33 -10.67 2.87 -16.93
CA GLY A 33 -10.46 1.77 -17.87
C GLY A 33 -9.05 1.17 -17.85
N ALA A 34 -8.25 1.47 -16.82
CA ALA A 34 -6.93 0.88 -16.68
C ALA A 34 -7.02 -0.58 -16.20
N ARG A 35 -6.14 -1.45 -16.70
CA ARG A 35 -6.03 -2.84 -16.20
C ARG A 35 -5.32 -2.82 -14.84
N VAL A 36 -6.03 -3.22 -13.79
CA VAL A 36 -5.54 -3.22 -12.42
C VAL A 36 -5.17 -4.64 -11.99
N ALA A 37 -3.96 -4.83 -11.48
CA ALA A 37 -3.67 -5.94 -10.58
C ALA A 37 -4.11 -5.50 -9.19
N GLY A 38 -5.02 -6.23 -8.55
CA GLY A 38 -5.63 -5.85 -7.27
C GLY A 38 -4.61 -5.60 -6.15
N PRO A 39 -5.05 -5.08 -5.00
CA PRO A 39 -4.14 -4.81 -3.88
C PRO A 39 -3.51 -6.12 -3.39
N ILE A 40 -2.20 -6.25 -3.55
CA ILE A 40 -1.42 -7.41 -3.07
C ILE A 40 -0.84 -7.02 -1.71
N PRO A 41 -1.34 -7.61 -0.60
CA PRO A 41 -0.79 -7.34 0.72
C PRO A 41 0.64 -7.88 0.79
N MET A 42 1.58 -7.02 1.18
CA MET A 42 2.94 -7.43 1.48
C MET A 42 3.10 -7.68 2.99
N PRO A 43 4.06 -8.54 3.39
CA PRO A 43 4.35 -8.75 4.80
C PRO A 43 4.65 -7.44 5.53
N THR A 44 4.08 -7.27 6.73
CA THR A 44 4.31 -6.10 7.58
C THR A 44 5.73 -6.15 8.15
N ARG A 45 6.50 -5.09 7.95
CA ARG A 45 7.85 -4.97 8.52
C ARG A 45 7.74 -4.49 9.96
N ILE A 46 8.13 -5.35 10.90
CA ILE A 46 8.10 -5.05 12.33
C ILE A 46 9.54 -4.77 12.79
N GLU A 47 9.85 -3.51 13.11
CA GLU A 47 11.12 -3.12 13.74
C GLU A 47 10.90 -3.01 15.25
N ARG A 48 11.61 -3.82 16.03
CA ARG A 48 11.55 -3.83 17.49
C ARG A 48 12.83 -3.19 18.03
N TYR A 49 12.68 -2.14 18.84
CA TYR A 49 13.79 -1.48 19.50
C TYR A 49 13.70 -1.72 21.00
N THR A 50 14.81 -2.15 21.60
CA THR A 50 14.93 -2.30 23.06
C THR A 50 15.57 -1.04 23.60
N VAL A 51 14.92 -0.39 24.56
CA VAL A 51 15.45 0.78 25.28
C VAL A 51 15.77 0.39 26.72
N ASN A 52 16.89 0.90 27.24
CA ASN A 52 17.17 0.79 28.68
C ASN A 52 16.11 1.59 29.45
N ARG A 53 15.44 0.91 30.38
CA ARG A 53 14.38 1.52 31.19
C ARG A 53 14.90 2.10 32.51
N SER A 54 16.12 1.77 32.92
CA SER A 54 16.83 2.37 34.04
C SER A 54 18.08 3.12 33.55
N PRO A 55 18.57 4.12 34.31
CA PRO A 55 19.93 4.64 34.13
C PRO A 55 20.97 3.52 34.17
#